data_AF-A0A836BS28-F1
#
_entry.id   AF-A0A836BS28-F1
#
_cell.length_a   1.000
_cell.length_b   1.000
_cell.length_c   1.000
_cell.angle_alpha   90.00
_cell.angle_beta   90.00
_cell.angle_gamma   90.00
#
_symmetry.space_group_name_H-M   'P 1'
#
loop_
_entity.id
_entity.type
_entity.pdbx_description
1 polymer ?
#
loop_
_entity_poly.entity_id
_entity_poly.type
_entity_poly.pdbx_seq_one_letter_code
_entity_poly.pdbx_strand_id
1 'polypeptide(L)'
;MLKLVAATLLLLQLSALVAEAYTKRKLETCDLHPDLEAQIERELEKYAGTDENVALSITKGCNLDEWKKKNPGVPGDKNCNKPQRILVENGTVYLTSLANALHMTLDERIGFLVELFETSQVYQIPDVEFTSWFDDTPGPELCAPDPALGRRGWPHSPNNAPPPVVAWTNWGCSITVPNSGHFRCTADGFDEIERYIDARTQPLWERKIPVALGRWHTFCPHYNRWAVAPGAPPYPCQREVLQAVADHEQEVAARRPKKQDRLLDISNTSFIPMTDQAKFKYLLSADGLGLSCKLDSYLIMGSLVFKAEMGPAWGFYYKALKPYVHYIPVLVNASDDILEAVRWARANDAKARDIAEAGRRFALEHLSRPARLCYIFRLLSALSKRLKYKPTCERRELCVPLSHHVNFLSHFEHSRHKCRYHNVLAQWGHLAQLEQPRGWNWQRLYSVERSLEIHEGGGLWPQDDIDKIPGPGRQRRRMQQDEGGGRWLAGHGSAGTGALDGVRSWLGWSEWKRE
;
A
#
# COMPACT_ATOMS: atom_id res chain seq x y z
N MET A 1 -37.81 47.59 -9.96
CA MET A 1 -37.29 46.43 -10.72
C MET A 1 -35.82 46.56 -11.11
N LEU A 2 -35.38 47.62 -11.81
CA LEU A 2 -33.98 47.75 -12.25
C LEU A 2 -32.91 47.63 -11.13
N LYS A 3 -33.15 48.23 -9.95
CA LYS A 3 -32.21 48.14 -8.82
C LYS A 3 -32.08 46.73 -8.23
N LEU A 4 -33.15 45.93 -8.30
CA LEU A 4 -33.14 44.54 -7.82
C LEU A 4 -32.35 43.66 -8.79
N VAL A 5 -32.59 43.82 -10.10
CA VAL A 5 -31.88 43.08 -11.16
C VAL A 5 -30.38 43.40 -11.15
N ALA A 6 -30.01 44.66 -10.94
CA ALA A 6 -28.61 45.06 -10.81
C ALA A 6 -27.93 44.44 -9.56
N ALA A 7 -28.61 44.38 -8.42
CA ALA A 7 -28.08 43.75 -7.21
C ALA A 7 -27.92 42.23 -7.37
N THR A 8 -28.86 41.55 -8.03
CA THR A 8 -28.75 40.11 -8.30
C THR A 8 -27.64 39.81 -9.31
N LEU A 9 -27.47 40.64 -10.34
CA LEU A 9 -26.35 40.53 -11.29
C LEU A 9 -25.00 40.79 -10.62
N LEU A 10 -24.92 41.76 -9.69
CA LEU A 10 -23.70 42.02 -8.92
C LEU A 10 -23.35 40.85 -7.99
N LEU A 11 -24.37 40.25 -7.34
CA LEU A 11 -24.20 39.07 -6.49
C LEU A 11 -23.80 37.83 -7.31
N LEU A 12 -24.33 37.67 -8.53
CA LEU A 12 -23.94 36.60 -9.46
C LEU A 12 -22.52 36.80 -10.03
N GLN A 13 -22.12 38.04 -10.28
CA GLN A 13 -20.75 38.35 -10.70
C GLN A 13 -19.75 38.20 -9.55
N LEU A 14 -20.13 38.60 -8.33
CA LEU A 14 -19.33 38.37 -7.12
C LEU A 14 -19.22 36.88 -6.80
N SER A 15 -20.29 36.09 -6.95
CA SER A 15 -20.20 34.64 -6.76
C SER A 15 -19.40 33.94 -7.85
N ALA A 16 -19.48 34.39 -9.11
CA ALA A 16 -18.64 33.90 -10.20
C ALA A 16 -17.15 34.26 -10.00
N LEU A 17 -16.85 35.50 -9.57
CA LEU A 17 -15.49 35.94 -9.25
C LEU A 17 -14.92 35.22 -8.01
N VAL A 18 -15.76 34.91 -7.01
CA VAL A 18 -15.36 34.10 -5.85
C VAL A 18 -15.15 32.63 -6.25
N ALA A 19 -15.94 32.09 -7.18
CA ALA A 19 -15.77 30.73 -7.71
C ALA A 19 -14.52 30.60 -8.60
N GLU A 20 -14.23 31.59 -9.44
CA GLU A 20 -12.96 31.68 -10.20
C GLU A 20 -11.75 31.92 -9.29
N ALA A 21 -11.91 32.68 -8.21
CA ALA A 21 -10.85 32.87 -7.21
C ALA A 21 -10.60 31.63 -6.33
N TYR A 22 -11.52 30.65 -6.29
CA TYR A 22 -11.41 29.43 -5.47
C TYR A 22 -10.92 28.18 -6.22
N THR A 23 -10.62 28.27 -7.52
CA THR A 23 -9.75 27.27 -8.15
C THR A 23 -8.32 27.65 -7.84
N LYS A 24 -7.82 27.22 -6.67
CA LYS A 24 -6.40 27.38 -6.33
C LYS A 24 -5.57 26.82 -7.49
N ARG A 25 -4.74 27.69 -8.09
CA ARG A 25 -3.78 27.27 -9.12
C ARG A 25 -2.94 26.12 -8.56
N LYS A 26 -2.98 24.96 -9.23
CA LYS A 26 -2.22 23.78 -8.82
C LYS A 26 -0.72 24.04 -8.95
N LEU A 27 0.07 23.39 -8.10
CA LEU A 27 1.52 23.46 -8.13
C LEU A 27 2.09 22.60 -9.28
N GLU A 28 3.17 23.07 -9.90
CA GLU A 28 3.87 22.36 -10.99
C GLU A 28 5.17 21.69 -10.53
N THR A 29 5.65 22.01 -9.33
CA THR A 29 6.94 21.54 -8.79
C THR A 29 6.85 21.25 -7.30
N CYS A 30 7.74 20.37 -6.84
CA CYS A 30 8.02 20.13 -5.43
C CYS A 30 9.41 19.50 -5.31
N ASP A 31 10.02 19.61 -4.12
CA ASP A 31 11.37 19.10 -3.87
C ASP A 31 11.32 17.73 -3.19
N LEU A 32 12.06 16.76 -3.75
CA LEU A 32 12.23 15.43 -3.19
C LEU A 32 13.67 15.19 -2.78
N HIS A 33 13.84 14.28 -1.82
CA HIS A 33 15.16 13.77 -1.47
C HIS A 33 15.83 13.12 -2.70
N PRO A 34 17.10 13.43 -3.03
CA PRO A 34 17.77 12.97 -4.25
C PRO A 34 17.74 11.46 -4.48
N ASP A 35 17.93 10.67 -3.42
CA ASP A 35 17.86 9.20 -3.52
C ASP A 35 16.48 8.67 -3.94
N LEU A 36 15.39 9.39 -3.61
CA LEU A 36 14.02 9.04 -4.01
C LEU A 36 13.82 9.35 -5.49
N GLU A 37 14.31 10.49 -5.97
CA GLU A 37 14.28 10.82 -7.40
C GLU A 37 15.11 9.80 -8.22
N ALA A 38 16.30 9.46 -7.74
CA ALA A 38 17.13 8.45 -8.37
C ALA A 38 16.46 7.06 -8.36
N GLN A 39 15.69 6.72 -7.32
CA GLN A 39 14.89 5.49 -7.29
C GLN A 39 13.79 5.51 -8.36
N ILE A 40 13.05 6.62 -8.46
CA ILE A 40 12.01 6.79 -9.49
C ILE A 40 12.60 6.56 -10.88
N GLU A 41 13.69 7.23 -11.24
CA GLU A 41 14.28 7.11 -12.58
C GLU A 41 14.78 5.68 -12.89
N ARG A 42 15.39 5.01 -11.90
CA ARG A 42 15.83 3.61 -12.05
C ARG A 42 14.64 2.66 -12.26
N GLU A 43 13.58 2.80 -11.48
CA GLU A 43 12.40 1.94 -11.61
C GLU A 43 11.66 2.18 -12.93
N LEU A 44 11.71 3.41 -13.46
CA LEU A 44 11.06 3.81 -14.70
C LEU A 44 11.83 3.46 -15.99
N GLU A 45 13.11 3.04 -15.88
CA GLU A 45 13.96 2.72 -17.03
C GLU A 45 13.31 1.70 -17.98
N LYS A 46 12.76 0.62 -17.43
CA LYS A 46 12.11 -0.47 -18.18
C LYS A 46 10.75 -0.12 -18.80
N TYR A 47 10.20 1.05 -18.50
CA TYR A 47 8.94 1.55 -19.06
C TYR A 47 9.16 2.58 -20.16
N ALA A 48 10.41 2.87 -20.53
CA ALA A 48 10.72 3.75 -21.65
C ALA A 48 10.07 3.25 -22.93
N GLY A 49 9.13 4.03 -23.45
CA GLY A 49 8.47 3.73 -24.69
C GLY A 49 7.29 2.77 -24.57
N THR A 50 6.61 2.71 -23.42
CA THR A 50 5.39 1.92 -23.21
C THR A 50 4.32 2.30 -24.25
N ASP A 51 3.86 1.28 -24.99
CA ASP A 51 2.77 1.38 -25.95
C ASP A 51 1.40 1.31 -25.26
N GLU A 52 0.40 1.93 -25.86
CA GLU A 52 -0.98 1.91 -25.35
C GLU A 52 -1.50 0.48 -25.18
N ASN A 53 -1.27 -0.40 -26.16
CA ASN A 53 -1.76 -1.78 -26.09
C ASN A 53 -1.13 -2.57 -24.94
N VAL A 54 0.10 -2.24 -24.55
CA VAL A 54 0.77 -2.85 -23.38
C VAL A 54 0.08 -2.39 -22.11
N ALA A 55 -0.16 -1.08 -21.94
CA ALA A 55 -0.86 -0.56 -20.76
C ALA A 55 -2.29 -1.13 -20.64
N LEU A 56 -2.98 -1.33 -21.76
CA LEU A 56 -4.32 -1.93 -21.82
C LEU A 56 -4.33 -3.45 -21.64
N SER A 57 -3.19 -4.14 -21.81
CA SER A 57 -3.15 -5.61 -21.79
C SER A 57 -3.37 -6.20 -20.40
N ILE A 58 -3.13 -5.43 -19.35
CA ILE A 58 -3.27 -5.90 -17.96
C ILE A 58 -4.68 -6.39 -17.65
N THR A 59 -5.70 -5.72 -18.19
CA THR A 59 -7.11 -6.14 -18.05
C THR A 59 -7.56 -7.16 -19.11
N LYS A 60 -6.67 -7.58 -20.02
CA LYS A 60 -6.95 -8.61 -21.04
C LYS A 60 -6.39 -9.99 -20.68
N GLY A 61 -5.42 -10.07 -19.77
CA GLY A 61 -4.77 -11.31 -19.36
C GLY A 61 -5.66 -12.28 -18.57
N CYS A 62 -6.77 -11.81 -18.00
CA CYS A 62 -7.66 -12.63 -17.18
C CYS A 62 -8.92 -13.07 -17.91
N ASN A 63 -8.84 -14.21 -18.58
CA ASN A 63 -10.00 -14.90 -19.12
C ASN A 63 -10.57 -15.87 -18.06
N LEU A 64 -11.59 -15.45 -17.30
CA LEU A 64 -12.21 -16.25 -16.24
C LEU A 64 -12.80 -17.57 -16.77
N ASP A 65 -13.34 -17.59 -17.99
CA ASP A 65 -13.92 -18.80 -18.56
C ASP A 65 -12.84 -19.82 -18.92
N GLU A 66 -11.72 -19.36 -19.48
CA GLU A 66 -10.55 -20.19 -19.72
C GLU A 66 -9.89 -20.64 -18.42
N TRP A 67 -9.79 -19.75 -17.43
CA TRP A 67 -9.22 -20.08 -16.13
C TRP A 67 -10.09 -21.11 -15.38
N LYS A 68 -11.42 -20.98 -15.40
CA LYS A 68 -12.34 -21.95 -14.79
C LYS A 68 -12.27 -23.32 -15.48
N LYS A 69 -12.07 -23.34 -16.80
CA LYS A 69 -11.81 -24.58 -17.55
C LYS A 69 -10.49 -25.23 -17.11
N LYS A 70 -9.45 -24.44 -16.87
CA LYS A 70 -8.12 -24.91 -16.42
C LYS A 70 -8.09 -25.29 -14.93
N ASN A 71 -8.93 -24.67 -14.10
CA ASN A 71 -8.94 -24.82 -12.63
C ASN A 71 -10.36 -25.13 -12.10
N PRO A 72 -10.92 -26.30 -12.41
CA PRO A 72 -12.27 -26.66 -11.97
C PRO A 72 -12.36 -26.68 -10.42
N GLY A 73 -13.40 -26.05 -9.87
CA GLY A 73 -13.66 -26.02 -8.42
C GLY A 73 -12.92 -24.92 -7.64
N VAL A 74 -12.04 -24.14 -8.29
CA VAL A 74 -11.42 -22.95 -7.68
C VAL A 74 -12.29 -21.73 -8.06
N PRO A 75 -12.69 -20.82 -7.14
CA PRO A 75 -13.70 -19.80 -7.43
C PRO A 75 -13.29 -18.71 -8.45
N GLY A 76 -11.99 -18.46 -8.61
CA GLY A 76 -11.44 -17.45 -9.51
C GLY A 76 -9.94 -17.33 -9.33
N ASP A 77 -9.26 -16.77 -10.33
CA ASP A 77 -7.86 -16.39 -10.19
C ASP A 77 -7.74 -15.26 -9.18
N LYS A 78 -6.97 -15.48 -8.11
CA LYS A 78 -6.80 -14.51 -7.02
C LYS A 78 -6.05 -13.25 -7.45
N ASN A 79 -5.29 -13.31 -8.54
CA ASN A 79 -4.53 -12.16 -9.03
C ASN A 79 -5.37 -11.28 -9.95
N CYS A 80 -6.48 -11.83 -10.45
CA CYS A 80 -7.28 -11.12 -11.41
C CYS A 80 -8.03 -9.94 -10.75
N ASN A 81 -8.55 -10.03 -9.55
CA ASN A 81 -9.26 -8.87 -8.94
C ASN A 81 -8.36 -7.68 -8.51
N LYS A 82 -7.04 -7.77 -8.66
CA LYS A 82 -6.05 -6.84 -8.06
C LYS A 82 -5.71 -5.56 -8.85
N PRO A 83 -5.66 -5.55 -10.20
CA PRO A 83 -5.27 -4.37 -10.96
C PRO A 83 -6.41 -3.34 -11.04
N GLN A 84 -6.11 -2.08 -10.83
CA GLN A 84 -7.04 -0.97 -11.01
C GLN A 84 -6.41 0.01 -11.99
N ARG A 85 -6.99 0.11 -13.18
CA ARG A 85 -6.50 1.01 -14.21
C ARG A 85 -6.93 2.44 -13.90
N ILE A 86 -5.98 3.35 -14.02
CA ILE A 86 -6.09 4.75 -13.65
C ILE A 86 -5.48 5.59 -14.76
N LEU A 87 -6.18 6.64 -15.12
CA LEU A 87 -5.80 7.58 -16.16
C LEU A 87 -5.87 8.99 -15.60
N VAL A 88 -4.90 9.83 -15.92
CA VAL A 88 -4.93 11.26 -15.67
C VAL A 88 -5.01 11.97 -17.02
N GLU A 89 -5.98 12.86 -17.16
CA GLU A 89 -6.18 13.68 -18.36
C GLU A 89 -6.48 15.11 -17.91
N ASN A 90 -5.68 16.05 -18.40
CA ASN A 90 -5.74 17.48 -18.05
C ASN A 90 -5.76 17.73 -16.53
N GLY A 91 -4.99 16.94 -15.78
CA GLY A 91 -4.89 17.03 -14.31
C GLY A 91 -6.12 16.51 -13.55
N THR A 92 -7.07 15.87 -14.22
CA THR A 92 -8.19 15.15 -13.60
C THR A 92 -7.90 13.65 -13.62
N VAL A 93 -8.17 12.98 -12.50
CA VAL A 93 -7.92 11.53 -12.36
C VAL A 93 -9.20 10.76 -12.62
N TYR A 94 -9.10 9.70 -13.40
CA TYR A 94 -10.18 8.80 -13.78
C TYR A 94 -9.81 7.35 -13.49
N LEU A 95 -10.78 6.56 -13.04
CA LEU A 95 -10.71 5.11 -13.04
C LEU A 95 -11.21 4.60 -14.39
N THR A 96 -10.36 3.84 -15.09
CA THR A 96 -10.68 3.26 -16.41
C THR A 96 -11.00 1.78 -16.35
N SER A 97 -10.99 1.22 -15.15
CA SER A 97 -11.64 -0.04 -14.78
C SER A 97 -12.28 0.12 -13.40
N LEU A 98 -13.10 -0.81 -12.94
CA LEU A 98 -13.59 -0.83 -11.56
C LEU A 98 -13.41 -2.21 -10.92
N ALA A 99 -12.67 -2.26 -9.82
CA ALA A 99 -12.48 -3.50 -9.05
C ALA A 99 -13.81 -3.99 -8.42
N ASN A 100 -13.94 -5.29 -8.20
CA ASN A 100 -15.14 -5.90 -7.60
C ASN A 100 -15.42 -5.39 -6.17
N ALA A 101 -16.70 -5.42 -5.76
CA ALA A 101 -17.18 -5.02 -4.43
C ALA A 101 -16.40 -5.64 -3.26
N LEU A 102 -15.97 -6.91 -3.37
CA LEU A 102 -15.19 -7.61 -2.36
C LEU A 102 -13.86 -6.92 -2.01
N HIS A 103 -13.33 -6.10 -2.92
CA HIS A 103 -12.06 -5.38 -2.75
C HIS A 103 -12.26 -3.90 -2.38
N MET A 104 -13.51 -3.47 -2.17
CA MET A 104 -13.82 -2.11 -1.74
C MET A 104 -13.56 -1.87 -0.25
N THR A 105 -13.26 -2.92 0.51
CA THR A 105 -12.91 -2.86 1.94
C THR A 105 -11.41 -2.91 2.21
N LEU A 106 -10.58 -3.07 1.17
CA LEU A 106 -9.13 -3.14 1.30
C LEU A 106 -8.53 -1.74 1.50
N ASP A 107 -7.88 -1.55 2.64
CA ASP A 107 -7.35 -0.27 3.06
C ASP A 107 -6.24 0.21 2.10
N GLU A 108 -5.41 -0.69 1.58
CA GLU A 108 -4.34 -0.38 0.61
C GLU A 108 -4.90 0.28 -0.66
N ARG A 109 -6.05 -0.22 -1.14
CA ARG A 109 -6.74 0.33 -2.30
C ARG A 109 -7.31 1.70 -2.01
N ILE A 110 -8.12 1.78 -0.96
CA ILE A 110 -8.83 3.00 -0.58
C ILE A 110 -7.82 4.13 -0.32
N GLY A 111 -6.79 3.84 0.47
CA GLY A 111 -5.79 4.83 0.84
C GLY A 111 -5.06 5.40 -0.38
N PHE A 112 -4.67 4.56 -1.34
CA PHE A 112 -3.95 5.04 -2.51
C PHE A 112 -4.84 5.90 -3.42
N LEU A 113 -6.11 5.52 -3.57
CA LEU A 113 -7.08 6.33 -4.31
C LEU A 113 -7.33 7.69 -3.64
N VAL A 114 -7.44 7.73 -2.31
CA VAL A 114 -7.60 8.98 -1.54
C VAL A 114 -6.36 9.87 -1.66
N GLU A 115 -5.17 9.29 -1.52
CA GLU A 115 -3.90 10.01 -1.59
C GLU A 115 -3.59 10.51 -3.02
N LEU A 116 -3.94 9.72 -4.05
CA LEU A 116 -3.87 10.13 -5.45
C LEU A 116 -4.87 11.24 -5.79
N PHE A 117 -6.10 11.13 -5.31
CA PHE A 117 -7.11 12.18 -5.46
C PHE A 117 -6.56 13.49 -4.90
N GLU A 118 -6.07 13.47 -3.67
CA GLU A 118 -5.50 14.67 -3.04
C GLU A 118 -4.28 15.20 -3.78
N THR A 119 -3.39 14.32 -4.26
CA THR A 119 -2.24 14.72 -5.10
C THR A 119 -2.72 15.50 -6.30
N SER A 120 -3.81 15.08 -6.94
CA SER A 120 -4.39 15.78 -8.10
C SER A 120 -5.03 17.12 -7.76
N GLN A 121 -5.40 17.36 -6.49
CA GLN A 121 -5.91 18.65 -6.04
C GLN A 121 -4.79 19.65 -5.71
N VAL A 122 -3.62 19.14 -5.29
CA VAL A 122 -2.45 19.97 -4.94
C VAL A 122 -1.59 20.28 -6.17
N TYR A 123 -1.32 19.27 -7.00
CA TYR A 123 -0.36 19.33 -8.10
C TYR A 123 -1.03 19.14 -9.46
N GLN A 124 -0.47 19.81 -10.47
CA GLN A 124 -0.84 19.63 -11.87
C GLN A 124 -0.20 18.36 -12.43
N ILE A 125 -0.80 17.20 -12.13
CA ILE A 125 -0.33 15.92 -12.65
C ILE A 125 -0.48 15.91 -14.20
N PRO A 126 0.58 15.61 -14.98
CA PRO A 126 0.49 15.52 -16.43
C PRO A 126 -0.31 14.29 -16.88
N ASP A 127 -0.66 14.25 -18.16
CA ASP A 127 -1.39 13.13 -18.74
C ASP A 127 -0.58 11.84 -18.61
N VAL A 128 -1.13 10.84 -17.90
CA VAL A 128 -0.45 9.58 -17.60
C VAL A 128 -1.48 8.48 -17.40
N GLU A 129 -1.15 7.24 -17.77
CA GLU A 129 -1.98 6.07 -17.48
C GLU A 129 -1.11 4.98 -16.87
N PHE A 130 -1.64 4.37 -15.83
CA PHE A 130 -0.97 3.34 -15.05
C PHE A 130 -1.98 2.44 -14.37
N THR A 131 -1.50 1.34 -13.80
CA THR A 131 -2.33 0.40 -13.07
C THR A 131 -1.85 0.30 -11.64
N SER A 132 -2.75 0.49 -10.68
CA SER A 132 -2.47 0.21 -9.28
C SER A 132 -2.73 -1.26 -8.97
N TRP A 133 -1.75 -1.93 -8.39
CA TRP A 133 -1.88 -3.31 -7.93
C TRP A 133 -2.10 -3.35 -6.42
N PHE A 134 -3.26 -3.83 -5.98
CA PHE A 134 -3.66 -3.81 -4.58
C PHE A 134 -3.49 -5.18 -3.92
N ASP A 135 -2.25 -5.49 -3.56
CA ASP A 135 -1.88 -6.66 -2.75
C ASP A 135 -0.62 -6.36 -1.93
N ASP A 136 -0.28 -7.23 -0.98
CA ASP A 136 0.95 -7.15 -0.18
C ASP A 136 2.20 -7.36 -1.03
N THR A 137 2.05 -8.01 -2.18
CA THR A 137 3.11 -8.34 -3.11
C THR A 137 2.90 -7.64 -4.45
N PRO A 138 3.99 -7.26 -5.15
CA PRO A 138 3.88 -6.83 -6.53
C PRO A 138 3.41 -8.03 -7.37
N GLY A 139 2.44 -7.82 -8.26
CA GLY A 139 1.71 -8.88 -8.96
C GLY A 139 2.60 -10.05 -9.44
N PRO A 140 2.24 -11.31 -9.13
CA PRO A 140 3.08 -12.47 -9.47
C PRO A 140 3.48 -12.53 -10.94
N GLU A 141 2.58 -12.17 -11.84
CA GLU A 141 2.80 -12.17 -13.29
C GLU A 141 3.88 -11.18 -13.74
N LEU A 142 4.15 -10.13 -12.95
CA LEU A 142 5.20 -9.16 -13.25
C LEU A 142 6.58 -9.61 -12.73
N CYS A 143 6.58 -10.46 -11.72
CA CYS A 143 7.73 -10.71 -10.86
C CYS A 143 8.25 -12.15 -10.97
N ALA A 144 7.40 -13.09 -11.36
CA ALA A 144 7.77 -14.46 -11.60
C ALA A 144 8.66 -14.55 -12.86
N PRO A 145 9.69 -15.41 -12.86
CA PRO A 145 10.40 -15.76 -14.08
C PRO A 145 9.43 -16.37 -15.08
N ASP A 146 9.38 -15.84 -16.30
CA ASP A 146 8.62 -16.42 -17.40
C ASP A 146 9.57 -17.31 -18.24
N PRO A 147 9.37 -18.64 -18.25
CA PRO A 147 10.21 -19.56 -19.02
C PRO A 147 10.18 -19.29 -20.53
N ALA A 148 9.07 -18.76 -21.06
CA ALA A 148 8.92 -18.44 -22.48
C ALA A 148 9.68 -17.16 -22.85
N LEU A 149 9.80 -16.21 -21.92
CA LEU A 149 10.56 -14.97 -22.15
C LEU A 149 12.04 -15.09 -21.76
N GLY A 150 12.42 -16.12 -21.00
CA GLY A 150 13.77 -16.28 -20.44
C GLY A 150 14.14 -15.17 -19.43
N ARG A 151 13.16 -14.41 -18.95
CA ARG A 151 13.31 -13.27 -18.02
C ARG A 151 12.03 -13.05 -17.22
N ARG A 152 12.09 -12.20 -16.19
CA ARG A 152 10.88 -11.64 -15.56
C ARG A 152 10.22 -10.66 -16.54
N GLY A 153 8.91 -10.73 -16.69
CA GLY A 153 8.20 -9.86 -17.61
C GLY A 153 6.73 -10.20 -17.75
N TRP A 154 5.99 -9.29 -18.38
CA TRP A 154 4.57 -9.45 -18.62
C TRP A 154 4.30 -10.60 -19.61
N PRO A 155 3.57 -11.66 -19.22
CA PRO A 155 3.46 -12.87 -20.03
C PRO A 155 2.42 -12.74 -21.17
N HIS A 156 1.57 -11.71 -21.15
CA HIS A 156 0.48 -11.56 -22.10
C HIS A 156 0.87 -10.65 -23.27
N SER A 157 0.40 -10.97 -24.48
CA SER A 157 0.61 -10.12 -25.65
C SER A 157 -0.18 -8.81 -25.55
N PRO A 158 0.40 -7.65 -25.91
CA PRO A 158 1.81 -7.44 -26.26
C PRO A 158 2.73 -7.44 -25.02
N ASN A 159 3.89 -8.12 -25.14
CA ASN A 159 4.84 -8.37 -24.05
C ASN A 159 6.26 -7.79 -24.30
N ASN A 160 6.37 -6.87 -25.26
CA ASN A 160 7.62 -6.17 -25.58
C ASN A 160 8.12 -5.27 -24.42
N ALA A 161 7.22 -4.81 -23.56
CA ALA A 161 7.52 -4.12 -22.30
C ALA A 161 6.49 -4.53 -21.23
N PRO A 162 6.79 -4.41 -19.92
CA PRO A 162 5.78 -4.61 -18.88
C PRO A 162 4.79 -3.42 -18.85
N PRO A 163 3.50 -3.66 -18.48
CA PRO A 163 2.56 -2.58 -18.23
C PRO A 163 3.01 -1.74 -17.02
N PRO A 164 2.75 -0.42 -17.01
CA PRO A 164 3.13 0.46 -15.92
C PRO A 164 2.28 0.17 -14.69
N VAL A 165 2.81 -0.68 -13.81
CA VAL A 165 2.14 -1.14 -12.60
C VAL A 165 2.80 -0.54 -11.38
N VAL A 166 2.01 0.19 -10.60
CA VAL A 166 2.41 0.71 -9.30
C VAL A 166 1.97 -0.25 -8.18
N ALA A 167 2.85 -0.47 -7.21
CA ALA A 167 2.57 -1.26 -6.01
C ALA A 167 3.35 -0.68 -4.82
N TRP A 168 2.86 -0.87 -3.60
CA TRP A 168 3.52 -0.32 -2.42
C TRP A 168 4.73 -1.14 -1.94
N THR A 169 4.82 -2.39 -2.40
CA THR A 169 5.95 -3.29 -2.22
C THR A 169 6.59 -3.58 -3.58
N ASN A 170 7.93 -3.53 -3.68
CA ASN A 170 8.65 -3.81 -4.92
C ASN A 170 9.73 -4.88 -4.74
N TRP A 171 9.80 -5.81 -5.69
CA TRP A 171 10.73 -6.95 -5.76
C TRP A 171 11.55 -6.92 -7.08
N GLY A 172 11.70 -5.73 -7.67
CA GLY A 172 12.38 -5.46 -8.96
C GLY A 172 11.46 -5.43 -10.18
N CYS A 173 10.15 -5.59 -9.98
CA CYS A 173 9.18 -5.86 -11.04
C CYS A 173 8.07 -4.81 -11.17
N SER A 174 7.81 -4.01 -10.13
CA SER A 174 6.81 -2.94 -10.14
C SER A 174 7.46 -1.55 -10.08
N ILE A 175 6.61 -0.51 -10.05
CA ILE A 175 6.94 0.87 -9.71
C ILE A 175 6.47 1.11 -8.27
N THR A 176 7.33 1.64 -7.41
CA THR A 176 7.03 1.74 -5.99
C THR A 176 6.23 3.00 -5.67
N VAL A 177 5.07 2.82 -5.02
CA VAL A 177 4.24 3.91 -4.47
C VAL A 177 4.18 3.84 -2.95
N PRO A 178 3.75 4.91 -2.27
CA PRO A 178 3.56 4.87 -0.83
C PRO A 178 2.44 3.90 -0.39
N ASN A 179 2.64 3.14 0.70
CA ASN A 179 1.55 2.39 1.34
C ASN A 179 0.57 3.39 1.95
N SER A 180 -0.49 3.69 1.22
CA SER A 180 -1.39 4.79 1.55
C SER A 180 -2.53 4.36 2.48
N GLY A 181 -2.86 3.06 2.48
CA GLY A 181 -3.91 2.49 3.34
C GLY A 181 -3.55 2.60 4.81
N HIS A 182 -2.39 2.03 5.18
CA HIS A 182 -1.89 2.10 6.55
C HIS A 182 -1.38 3.49 6.95
N PHE A 183 -1.18 4.39 5.98
CA PHE A 183 -0.81 5.78 6.25
C PHE A 183 -2.03 6.61 6.69
N ARG A 184 -3.19 6.46 6.02
CA ARG A 184 -4.36 7.35 6.19
C ARG A 184 -5.61 6.72 6.78
N CYS A 185 -5.81 5.44 6.51
CA CYS A 185 -7.12 4.81 6.68
C CYS A 185 -7.21 4.03 8.00
N THR A 186 -6.09 3.49 8.48
CA THR A 186 -6.07 2.78 9.78
C THR A 186 -6.10 3.76 10.95
N ALA A 187 -6.77 3.37 12.04
CA ALA A 187 -6.90 4.19 13.25
C ALA A 187 -5.56 4.47 13.96
N ASP A 188 -4.56 3.65 13.67
CA ASP A 188 -3.19 3.73 14.15
C ASP A 188 -2.19 3.99 13.01
N GLY A 189 -2.66 4.57 11.91
CA GLY A 189 -1.83 4.94 10.78
C GLY A 189 -0.93 6.14 11.05
N PHE A 190 0.01 6.39 10.15
CA PHE A 190 0.99 7.47 10.29
C PHE A 190 0.35 8.83 10.51
N ASP A 191 -0.70 9.19 9.75
CA ASP A 191 -1.40 10.49 9.91
C ASP A 191 -1.95 10.66 11.33
N GLU A 192 -2.47 9.59 11.95
CA GLU A 192 -2.95 9.62 13.32
C GLU A 192 -1.80 9.74 14.31
N ILE A 193 -0.78 8.91 14.11
CA ILE A 193 0.43 8.88 14.92
C ILE A 193 1.09 10.27 14.92
N GLU A 194 1.28 10.91 13.77
CA GLU A 194 1.82 12.25 13.64
C GLU A 194 1.02 13.28 14.44
N ARG A 195 -0.32 13.20 14.41
CA ARG A 195 -1.20 14.09 15.20
C ARG A 195 -1.07 13.90 16.70
N TYR A 196 -0.85 12.67 17.16
CA TYR A 196 -0.65 12.37 18.59
C TYR A 196 0.78 12.65 19.06
N ILE A 197 1.74 12.79 18.14
CA ILE A 197 3.17 12.96 18.41
C ILE A 197 3.61 14.44 18.38
N ASP A 198 2.66 15.38 18.50
CA ASP A 198 3.02 16.76 18.86
C ASP A 198 3.92 16.73 20.11
N ALA A 199 4.97 17.55 20.14
CA ALA A 199 6.12 17.44 21.05
C ALA A 199 5.77 17.50 22.57
N ARG A 200 4.50 17.70 22.90
CA ARG A 200 3.93 17.81 24.26
C ARG A 200 3.43 16.48 24.83
N THR A 201 3.22 15.44 24.02
CA THR A 201 2.52 14.20 24.43
C THR A 201 3.42 12.96 24.41
N GLN A 202 4.55 12.98 23.71
CA GLN A 202 5.48 11.86 23.71
C GLN A 202 6.25 11.74 25.04
N PRO A 203 6.50 10.52 25.53
CA PRO A 203 7.47 10.33 26.59
C PRO A 203 8.83 10.77 26.05
N LEU A 204 9.46 11.70 26.77
CA LEU A 204 10.88 12.03 26.58
C LEU A 204 11.71 10.75 26.53
N TRP A 205 12.80 10.75 25.75
CA TRP A 205 13.67 9.59 25.60
C TRP A 205 14.03 8.94 26.95
N GLU A 206 14.29 9.75 27.97
CA GLU A 206 14.65 9.35 29.33
C GLU A 206 13.52 8.60 30.06
N ARG A 207 12.26 8.79 29.65
CA ARG A 207 11.07 8.13 30.21
C ARG A 207 10.64 6.89 29.44
N LYS A 208 11.23 6.62 28.27
CA LYS A 208 10.92 5.44 27.48
C LYS A 208 11.51 4.18 28.12
N ILE A 209 10.79 3.07 28.00
CA ILE A 209 11.16 1.76 28.57
C ILE A 209 12.34 1.18 27.78
N PRO A 210 13.50 0.85 28.41
CA PRO A 210 14.72 0.40 27.73
C PRO A 210 14.67 -1.08 27.31
N VAL A 211 13.59 -1.47 26.62
CA VAL A 211 13.32 -2.83 26.14
C VAL A 211 12.99 -2.75 24.65
N ALA A 212 13.46 -3.73 23.87
CA ALA A 212 13.12 -3.81 22.46
C ALA A 212 11.78 -4.52 22.27
N LEU A 213 10.82 -3.83 21.67
CA LEU A 213 9.46 -4.30 21.47
C LEU A 213 9.22 -4.73 20.01
N GLY A 214 8.51 -5.84 19.84
CA GLY A 214 8.07 -6.34 18.55
C GLY A 214 6.71 -7.04 18.65
N ARG A 215 5.77 -6.73 17.75
CA ARG A 215 4.46 -7.37 17.67
C ARG A 215 4.08 -7.65 16.22
N TRP A 216 3.82 -8.90 15.86
CA TRP A 216 3.42 -9.28 14.51
C TRP A 216 2.69 -10.63 14.51
N HIS A 217 1.92 -10.88 13.46
CA HIS A 217 1.49 -12.23 13.10
C HIS A 217 2.55 -12.91 12.23
N THR A 218 2.62 -14.24 12.29
CA THR A 218 3.49 -15.02 11.41
C THR A 218 2.89 -15.04 10.00
N PHE A 219 3.41 -14.16 9.15
CA PHE A 219 3.00 -13.98 7.76
C PHE A 219 4.26 -13.63 6.97
N CYS A 220 4.73 -14.54 6.11
CA CYS A 220 6.14 -14.64 5.73
C CYS A 220 6.39 -14.66 4.20
N PRO A 221 7.58 -14.22 3.73
CA PRO A 221 7.92 -14.22 2.31
C PRO A 221 8.03 -15.61 1.66
N HIS A 222 8.36 -16.68 2.41
CA HIS A 222 8.52 -18.03 1.86
C HIS A 222 7.23 -18.58 1.21
N TYR A 223 6.07 -17.97 1.47
CA TYR A 223 4.82 -18.28 0.77
C TYR A 223 4.85 -17.87 -0.71
N ASN A 224 5.75 -16.95 -1.11
CA ASN A 224 5.91 -16.49 -2.48
C ASN A 224 7.00 -17.27 -3.23
N ARG A 225 6.78 -18.58 -3.43
CA ARG A 225 7.73 -19.43 -4.19
C ARG A 225 7.93 -18.97 -5.65
N TRP A 226 6.96 -18.26 -6.21
CA TRP A 226 7.03 -17.70 -7.56
C TRP A 226 8.07 -16.57 -7.70
N ALA A 227 8.48 -15.96 -6.59
CA ALA A 227 9.36 -14.79 -6.60
C ALA A 227 10.86 -15.12 -6.46
N VAL A 228 11.19 -16.38 -6.20
CA VAL A 228 12.56 -16.91 -6.25
C VAL A 228 12.84 -17.57 -7.60
N ALA A 229 14.11 -17.62 -8.00
CA ALA A 229 14.49 -18.33 -9.22
C ALA A 229 14.18 -19.84 -9.09
N PRO A 230 13.87 -20.56 -10.18
CA PRO A 230 13.68 -22.00 -10.14
C PRO A 230 14.89 -22.70 -9.50
N GLY A 231 14.65 -23.55 -8.50
CA GLY A 231 15.70 -24.26 -7.76
C GLY A 231 16.39 -23.48 -6.64
N ALA A 232 16.11 -22.18 -6.48
CA ALA A 232 16.60 -21.41 -5.33
C ALA A 232 15.80 -21.71 -4.06
N PRO A 233 16.41 -21.64 -2.87
CA PRO A 233 15.68 -21.78 -1.61
C PRO A 233 14.67 -20.62 -1.45
N PRO A 234 13.55 -20.85 -0.73
CA PRO A 234 12.59 -19.79 -0.44
C PRO A 234 13.24 -18.70 0.42
N TYR A 235 12.71 -17.48 0.33
CA TYR A 235 13.14 -16.40 1.22
C TYR A 235 12.84 -16.76 2.67
N PRO A 236 13.85 -16.72 3.55
CA PRO A 236 13.66 -17.12 4.94
C PRO A 236 12.78 -16.10 5.68
N CYS A 237 12.05 -16.53 6.71
CA CYS A 237 11.12 -15.65 7.41
C CYS A 237 11.76 -14.94 8.61
N GLN A 238 11.92 -13.62 8.49
CA GLN A 238 12.44 -12.78 9.57
C GLN A 238 11.64 -12.94 10.88
N ARG A 239 10.31 -13.01 10.78
CA ARG A 239 9.40 -13.12 11.93
C ARG A 239 9.52 -14.44 12.68
N GLU A 240 9.82 -15.53 11.97
CA GLU A 240 10.05 -16.85 12.58
C GLU A 240 11.41 -16.90 13.27
N VAL A 241 12.46 -16.36 12.63
CA VAL A 241 13.79 -16.28 13.25
C VAL A 241 13.74 -15.44 14.53
N LEU A 242 13.09 -14.28 14.48
CA LEU A 242 12.91 -13.42 15.66
C LEU A 242 12.09 -14.09 16.76
N GLN A 243 11.06 -14.86 16.40
CA GLN A 243 10.30 -15.64 17.38
C GLN A 243 11.19 -16.72 18.04
N ALA A 244 12.02 -17.43 17.27
CA ALA A 244 12.94 -18.42 17.82
C ALA A 244 13.96 -17.78 18.79
N VAL A 245 14.48 -16.59 18.47
CA VAL A 245 15.34 -15.81 19.40
C VAL A 245 14.56 -15.46 20.67
N ALA A 246 13.30 -15.04 20.55
CA ALA A 246 12.45 -14.72 21.68
C ALA A 246 12.25 -15.91 22.62
N ASP A 247 11.92 -17.07 22.05
CA ASP A 247 11.67 -18.30 22.79
C ASP A 247 12.94 -18.76 23.51
N HIS A 248 14.08 -18.71 22.82
CA HIS A 248 15.39 -19.01 23.42
C HIS A 248 15.71 -18.08 24.60
N GLU A 249 15.51 -16.77 24.45
CA GLU A 249 15.75 -15.80 25.53
C GLU A 249 14.82 -16.04 26.73
N GLN A 250 13.58 -16.46 26.49
CA GLN A 250 12.65 -16.83 27.59
C GLN A 250 13.13 -18.07 28.34
N GLU A 251 13.58 -19.11 27.63
CA GLU A 251 14.14 -20.32 28.25
C GLU A 251 15.40 -20.01 29.07
N VAL A 252 16.30 -19.20 28.51
CA VAL A 252 17.53 -18.76 29.19
C VAL A 252 17.18 -17.91 30.42
N ALA A 253 16.22 -16.99 30.31
CA ALA A 253 15.76 -16.17 31.43
C ALA A 253 15.14 -17.01 32.56
N ALA A 254 14.40 -18.07 32.24
CA ALA A 254 13.81 -18.97 33.23
C ALA A 254 14.85 -19.75 34.06
N ARG A 255 16.05 -19.98 33.50
CA ARG A 255 17.15 -20.72 34.15
C ARG A 255 18.10 -19.82 34.97
N ARG A 256 17.97 -18.50 34.90
CA ARG A 256 18.87 -17.55 35.60
C ARG A 256 18.34 -17.17 36.99
N PRO A 257 19.16 -17.20 38.05
CA PRO A 257 18.75 -16.74 39.37
C PRO A 257 18.67 -15.19 39.44
N LYS A 258 17.46 -14.67 39.69
CA LYS A 258 17.07 -13.26 39.89
C LYS A 258 17.13 -12.31 38.68
N LYS A 259 16.03 -11.54 38.51
CA LYS A 259 15.81 -10.26 37.78
C LYS A 259 17.02 -9.74 36.98
N GLN A 260 17.34 -10.35 35.84
CA GLN A 260 18.11 -9.64 34.83
C GLN A 260 17.15 -8.77 34.00
N ASP A 261 17.58 -7.54 33.70
CA ASP A 261 16.80 -6.60 32.89
C ASP A 261 16.43 -7.23 31.55
N ARG A 262 15.12 -7.43 31.33
CA ARG A 262 14.53 -7.93 30.09
C ARG A 262 15.06 -7.11 28.90
N LEU A 263 15.72 -7.75 27.94
CA LEU A 263 16.20 -7.06 26.73
C LEU A 263 15.14 -6.99 25.65
N LEU A 264 14.42 -8.10 25.45
CA LEU A 264 13.43 -8.27 24.39
C LEU A 264 12.02 -8.48 24.95
N ASP A 265 11.06 -7.82 24.35
CA ASP A 265 9.62 -8.07 24.45
C ASP A 265 9.06 -8.26 23.04
N ILE A 266 9.38 -9.39 22.43
CA ILE A 266 9.04 -9.69 21.03
C ILE A 266 8.23 -10.99 20.88
N SER A 267 7.83 -11.62 21.99
CA SER A 267 7.01 -12.84 21.96
C SER A 267 5.61 -12.55 21.44
N ASN A 268 5.02 -13.51 20.75
CA ASN A 268 3.67 -13.45 20.17
C ASN A 268 2.55 -13.48 21.24
N THR A 269 2.56 -12.51 22.14
CA THR A 269 1.69 -12.45 23.32
C THR A 269 1.03 -11.07 23.35
N SER A 270 -0.19 -11.01 22.81
CA SER A 270 -1.12 -9.87 22.77
C SER A 270 -0.77 -8.68 21.87
N PHE A 271 -1.81 -8.15 21.21
CA PHE A 271 -1.79 -6.89 20.47
C PHE A 271 -1.48 -5.73 21.41
N ILE A 272 -0.61 -4.81 20.98
CA ILE A 272 -0.31 -3.56 21.69
C ILE A 272 -0.61 -2.40 20.74
N PRO A 273 -1.45 -1.42 21.11
CA PRO A 273 -1.69 -0.24 20.29
C PRO A 273 -0.41 0.51 19.94
N MET A 274 -0.29 1.06 18.73
CA MET A 274 0.90 1.78 18.27
C MET A 274 1.33 2.91 19.22
N THR A 275 0.38 3.63 19.83
CA THR A 275 0.63 4.67 20.84
C THR A 275 1.29 4.13 22.12
N ASP A 276 0.96 2.90 22.52
CA ASP A 276 1.60 2.23 23.65
C ASP A 276 2.97 1.66 23.27
N GLN A 277 3.15 1.22 22.03
CA GLN A 277 4.46 0.81 21.51
C GLN A 277 5.45 1.98 21.55
N ALA A 278 5.02 3.21 21.29
CA ALA A 278 5.85 4.41 21.35
C ALA A 278 6.48 4.68 22.74
N LYS A 279 6.02 4.00 23.80
CA LYS A 279 6.61 4.11 25.16
C LYS A 279 7.93 3.36 25.29
N PHE A 280 8.30 2.51 24.34
CA PHE A 280 9.54 1.73 24.35
C PHE A 280 10.66 2.49 23.64
N LYS A 281 11.89 2.39 24.16
CA LYS A 281 13.07 2.99 23.53
C LYS A 281 13.39 2.35 22.19
N TYR A 282 13.13 1.05 22.05
CA TYR A 282 13.53 0.31 20.87
C TYR A 282 12.34 -0.42 20.23
N LEU A 283 12.17 -0.24 18.92
CA LEU A 283 11.08 -0.85 18.15
C LEU A 283 11.65 -1.73 17.04
N LEU A 284 11.23 -2.98 17.00
CA LEU A 284 11.70 -3.96 16.03
C LEU A 284 10.71 -4.08 14.85
N SER A 285 11.19 -3.69 13.67
CA SER A 285 10.46 -3.80 12.42
C SER A 285 10.91 -5.02 11.62
N ALA A 286 10.01 -5.98 11.47
CA ALA A 286 10.18 -7.17 10.64
C ALA A 286 9.16 -7.18 9.51
N ASP A 287 9.66 -7.40 8.29
CA ASP A 287 8.84 -7.50 7.09
C ASP A 287 7.95 -8.74 7.13
N GLY A 288 6.84 -8.67 6.40
CA GLY A 288 5.83 -9.72 6.34
C GLY A 288 5.92 -10.50 5.05
N LEU A 289 4.78 -10.77 4.41
CA LEU A 289 4.75 -11.30 3.05
C LEU A 289 5.41 -10.33 2.06
N GLY A 290 5.08 -9.04 2.17
CA GLY A 290 5.78 -7.93 1.51
C GLY A 290 6.57 -7.12 2.54
N LEU A 291 6.33 -5.81 2.60
CA LEU A 291 6.96 -4.94 3.59
C LEU A 291 6.14 -4.87 4.90
N SER A 292 6.79 -4.45 5.97
CA SER A 292 6.07 -4.03 7.17
C SER A 292 5.44 -2.64 6.98
N CYS A 293 4.12 -2.55 7.12
CA CYS A 293 3.39 -1.27 7.15
C CYS A 293 3.67 -0.42 8.40
N LYS A 294 4.46 -0.91 9.36
CA LYS A 294 4.76 -0.22 10.61
C LYS A 294 6.05 0.59 10.57
N LEU A 295 6.91 0.40 9.57
CA LEU A 295 8.27 0.97 9.60
C LEU A 295 8.25 2.50 9.60
N ASP A 296 7.45 3.12 8.74
CA ASP A 296 7.30 4.58 8.68
C ASP A 296 6.73 5.13 10.00
N SER A 297 5.72 4.45 10.53
CA SER A 297 5.10 4.74 11.81
C SER A 297 6.06 4.60 12.99
N TYR A 298 6.98 3.63 12.97
CA TYR A 298 8.01 3.48 14.00
C TYR A 298 9.08 4.56 13.94
N LEU A 299 9.45 5.01 12.73
CA LEU A 299 10.44 6.08 12.57
C LEU A 299 9.95 7.38 13.21
N ILE A 300 8.68 7.77 13.02
CA ILE A 300 8.14 9.01 13.60
C ILE A 300 7.97 8.95 15.14
N MET A 301 7.99 7.78 15.76
CA MET A 301 7.77 7.60 17.20
C MET A 301 8.91 8.06 18.12
N GLY A 302 10.05 8.49 17.57
CA GLY A 302 11.21 8.91 18.39
C GLY A 302 11.78 7.76 19.24
N SER A 303 11.54 6.53 18.80
CA SER A 303 12.16 5.31 19.32
C SER A 303 13.21 4.85 18.33
N LEU A 304 14.28 4.24 18.81
CA LEU A 304 15.30 3.67 17.95
C LEU A 304 14.73 2.43 17.26
N VAL A 305 14.72 2.45 15.93
CA VAL A 305 14.21 1.34 15.13
C VAL A 305 15.33 0.33 14.88
N PHE A 306 15.07 -0.93 15.19
CA PHE A 306 15.81 -2.07 14.67
C PHE A 306 15.06 -2.60 13.45
N LYS A 307 15.69 -2.60 12.27
CA LYS A 307 15.07 -3.09 11.03
C LYS A 307 15.71 -4.42 10.65
N ALA A 308 14.89 -5.47 10.54
CA ALA A 308 15.34 -6.74 10.01
C ALA A 308 15.60 -6.64 8.50
N GLU A 309 16.82 -6.96 8.05
CA GLU A 309 17.25 -6.84 6.65
C GLU A 309 17.39 -8.21 5.98
N MET A 310 16.27 -8.90 5.81
CA MET A 310 16.25 -10.27 5.31
C MET A 310 15.12 -10.46 4.30
N GLY A 311 15.38 -10.16 3.04
CA GLY A 311 14.38 -10.30 1.99
C GLY A 311 14.65 -9.39 0.81
N PRO A 312 13.95 -9.61 -0.31
CA PRO A 312 14.23 -8.90 -1.56
C PRO A 312 13.43 -7.61 -1.71
N ALA A 313 12.48 -7.34 -0.80
CA ALA A 313 11.45 -6.34 -0.99
C ALA A 313 11.92 -4.95 -0.50
N TRP A 314 11.50 -3.89 -1.19
CA TRP A 314 11.70 -2.51 -0.71
C TRP A 314 10.47 -1.64 -0.95
N GLY A 315 10.35 -0.59 -0.12
CA GLY A 315 9.34 0.45 -0.24
C GLY A 315 9.88 1.73 -0.86
N PHE A 316 8.99 2.70 -1.06
CA PHE A 316 9.30 3.92 -1.84
C PHE A 316 10.43 4.77 -1.25
N TYR A 317 10.66 4.69 0.07
CA TYR A 317 11.66 5.49 0.78
C TYR A 317 12.91 4.72 1.21
N TYR A 318 12.96 3.41 0.99
CA TYR A 318 13.98 2.55 1.59
C TYR A 318 15.39 2.91 1.11
N LYS A 319 15.57 3.43 -0.12
CA LYS A 319 16.90 3.84 -0.63
C LYS A 319 17.44 5.13 0.00
N ALA A 320 16.55 5.99 0.49
CA ALA A 320 16.93 7.19 1.24
C ALA A 320 17.10 6.90 2.75
N LEU A 321 16.55 5.80 3.24
CA LEU A 321 16.75 5.35 4.62
C LEU A 321 18.15 4.73 4.79
N LYS A 322 18.99 5.26 5.68
CA LYS A 322 20.40 4.85 5.83
C LYS A 322 20.62 4.05 7.13
N PRO A 323 21.24 2.87 7.06
CA PRO A 323 21.58 2.09 8.26
C PRO A 323 22.60 2.85 9.12
N TYR A 324 22.48 2.70 10.43
CA TYR A 324 23.23 3.40 11.49
C TYR A 324 23.10 4.93 11.53
N VAL A 325 22.34 5.52 10.59
CA VAL A 325 21.95 6.94 10.62
C VAL A 325 20.50 7.07 11.07
N HIS A 326 19.57 6.33 10.45
CA HIS A 326 18.13 6.42 10.73
C HIS A 326 17.60 5.24 11.55
N TYR A 327 18.30 4.10 11.53
CA TYR A 327 17.91 2.86 12.21
C TYR A 327 19.12 1.95 12.39
N ILE A 328 19.00 0.86 13.16
CA ILE A 328 20.05 -0.18 13.25
C ILE A 328 19.58 -1.43 12.48
N PRO A 329 20.34 -1.90 11.48
CA PRO A 329 20.01 -3.13 10.76
C PRO A 329 20.29 -4.35 11.66
N VAL A 330 19.41 -5.35 11.59
CA VAL A 330 19.51 -6.64 12.29
C VAL A 330 19.11 -7.78 11.33
N LEU A 331 19.42 -9.02 11.67
CA LEU A 331 19.34 -10.19 10.79
C LEU A 331 20.10 -10.02 9.47
N VAL A 332 21.24 -9.32 9.51
CA VAL A 332 22.07 -9.08 8.31
C VAL A 332 22.95 -10.30 8.02
N ASN A 333 23.64 -10.79 9.05
CA ASN A 333 24.63 -11.87 8.95
C ASN A 333 24.35 -13.05 9.90
N ALA A 334 23.64 -12.81 11.01
CA ALA A 334 23.36 -13.81 12.04
C ALA A 334 21.94 -13.65 12.58
N SER A 335 21.34 -14.75 13.05
CA SER A 335 19.96 -14.77 13.54
C SER A 335 19.76 -14.05 14.87
N ASP A 336 20.81 -13.92 15.70
CA ASP A 336 20.77 -13.42 17.07
C ASP A 336 21.49 -12.06 17.26
N ASP A 337 21.91 -11.42 16.17
CA ASP A 337 22.57 -10.10 16.18
C ASP A 337 21.72 -8.99 16.84
N ILE A 338 20.39 -9.18 16.89
CA ILE A 338 19.45 -8.32 17.62
C ILE A 338 19.80 -8.18 19.10
N LEU A 339 20.28 -9.25 19.76
CA LEU A 339 20.62 -9.21 21.19
C LEU A 339 21.84 -8.33 21.43
N GLU A 340 22.84 -8.44 20.58
CA GLU A 340 24.02 -7.58 20.61
C GLU A 340 23.65 -6.13 20.31
N ALA A 341 22.82 -5.90 19.29
CA ALA A 341 22.36 -4.56 18.89
C ALA A 341 21.61 -3.86 20.04
N VAL A 342 20.75 -4.57 20.77
CA VAL A 342 20.03 -4.03 21.95
C VAL A 342 20.99 -3.74 23.10
N ARG A 343 21.96 -4.63 23.37
CA ARG A 343 22.99 -4.38 24.41
C ARG A 343 23.84 -3.17 24.07
N TRP A 344 24.24 -3.02 22.80
CA TRP A 344 24.95 -1.85 22.31
C TRP A 344 24.14 -0.56 22.51
N ALA A 345 22.85 -0.58 22.15
CA ALA A 345 21.98 0.59 22.27
C ALA A 345 21.78 1.02 23.74
N ARG A 346 21.71 0.06 24.68
CA ARG A 346 21.66 0.35 26.12
C ARG A 346 22.98 0.93 26.64
N ALA A 347 24.11 0.39 26.20
CA ALA A 347 25.43 0.88 26.60
C ALA A 347 25.77 2.25 25.99
N ASN A 348 25.16 2.59 24.86
CA ASN A 348 25.40 3.83 24.10
C ASN A 348 24.12 4.67 24.00
N ASP A 349 23.44 4.90 25.12
CA ASP A 349 22.09 5.49 25.14
C ASP A 349 21.98 6.85 24.41
N ALA A 350 23.01 7.71 24.53
CA ALA A 350 23.06 8.97 23.81
C ALA A 350 23.12 8.78 22.28
N LYS A 351 23.97 7.87 21.79
CA LYS A 351 24.04 7.56 20.35
C LYS A 351 22.76 6.90 19.85
N ALA A 352 22.18 6.01 20.66
CA ALA A 352 20.90 5.38 20.35
C ALA A 352 19.78 6.43 20.18
N ARG A 353 19.76 7.44 21.05
CA ARG A 353 18.86 8.59 20.95
C ARG A 353 19.11 9.39 19.66
N ASP A 354 20.38 9.68 19.34
CA ASP A 354 20.71 10.46 18.14
C ASP A 354 20.23 9.78 16.85
N ILE A 355 20.40 8.45 16.75
CA ILE A 355 19.88 7.65 15.63
C ILE A 355 18.35 7.68 15.60
N ALA A 356 17.68 7.52 16.75
CA ALA A 356 16.23 7.60 16.84
C ALA A 356 15.69 8.96 16.38
N GLU A 357 16.32 10.05 16.79
CA GLU A 357 15.94 11.41 16.38
C GLU A 357 16.22 11.68 14.90
N ALA A 358 17.31 11.16 14.35
CA ALA A 358 17.59 11.24 12.93
C ALA A 358 16.54 10.46 12.10
N GLY A 359 16.15 9.26 12.53
CA GLY A 359 15.05 8.50 11.91
C GLY A 359 13.72 9.23 11.98
N ARG A 360 13.39 9.84 13.12
CA ARG A 360 12.18 10.66 13.29
C ARG A 360 12.18 11.87 12.38
N ARG A 361 13.31 12.59 12.30
CA ARG A 361 13.45 13.74 11.41
C ARG A 361 13.28 13.35 9.95
N PHE A 362 13.91 12.27 9.52
CA PHE A 362 13.73 11.71 8.18
C PHE A 362 12.25 11.42 7.87
N ALA A 363 11.52 10.82 8.82
CA ALA A 363 10.09 10.54 8.63
C ALA A 363 9.25 11.83 8.49
N LEU A 364 9.48 12.83 9.33
CA LEU A 364 8.76 14.11 9.27
C LEU A 364 9.07 14.87 7.96
N GLU A 365 10.31 14.84 7.50
CA GLU A 365 10.76 15.57 6.31
C GLU A 365 10.37 14.87 5.00
N HIS A 366 10.40 13.53 4.96
CA HIS A 366 10.32 12.78 3.71
C HIS A 366 9.17 11.77 3.63
N LEU A 367 8.49 11.47 4.74
CA LEU A 367 7.35 10.54 4.80
C LEU A 367 6.05 11.21 5.21
N SER A 368 6.07 12.50 5.58
CA SER A 368 4.87 13.27 5.91
C SER A 368 3.93 13.41 4.70
N ARG A 369 2.68 13.78 4.98
CA ARG A 369 1.66 13.97 3.94
C ARG A 369 2.15 14.84 2.76
N PRO A 370 2.73 16.04 2.95
CA PRO A 370 3.24 16.85 1.83
C PRO A 370 4.31 16.14 1.00
N ALA A 371 5.25 15.44 1.66
CA ALA A 371 6.34 14.72 0.99
C ALA A 371 5.82 13.55 0.14
N ARG A 372 4.81 12.82 0.62
CA ARG A 372 4.18 11.72 -0.12
C ARG A 372 3.41 12.18 -1.35
N LEU A 373 2.63 13.26 -1.21
CA LEU A 373 1.94 13.88 -2.35
C LEU A 373 2.96 14.35 -3.40
N CYS A 374 4.08 14.95 -2.95
CA CYS A 374 5.18 15.32 -3.82
C CYS A 374 5.78 14.07 -4.52
N TYR A 375 6.02 12.98 -3.79
CA TYR A 375 6.55 11.74 -4.35
C TYR A 375 5.66 11.20 -5.48
N ILE A 376 4.35 11.08 -5.23
CA ILE A 376 3.40 10.60 -6.24
C ILE A 376 3.39 11.53 -7.46
N PHE A 377 3.37 12.85 -7.25
CA PHE A 377 3.41 13.82 -8.34
C PHE A 377 4.68 13.66 -9.20
N ARG A 378 5.86 13.59 -8.59
CA ARG A 378 7.14 13.44 -9.31
C ARG A 378 7.23 12.10 -10.03
N LEU A 379 6.79 11.02 -9.39
CA LEU A 379 6.73 9.69 -9.98
C LEU A 379 5.85 9.68 -11.24
N LEU A 380 4.62 10.18 -11.13
CA LEU A 380 3.67 10.20 -12.24
C LEU A 380 4.13 11.15 -13.36
N SER A 381 4.78 12.26 -13.00
CA SER A 381 5.40 13.17 -13.96
C SER A 381 6.54 12.50 -14.74
N ALA A 382 7.39 11.74 -14.07
CA ALA A 382 8.46 10.99 -14.73
C ALA A 382 7.88 9.86 -15.61
N LEU A 383 6.86 9.15 -15.13
CA LEU A 383 6.19 8.08 -15.87
C LEU A 383 5.49 8.61 -17.14
N SER A 384 4.86 9.78 -17.08
CA SER A 384 4.19 10.39 -18.24
C SER A 384 5.12 10.53 -19.45
N LYS A 385 6.39 10.87 -19.20
CA LYS A 385 7.43 11.03 -20.23
C LYS A 385 7.88 9.71 -20.87
N ARG A 386 7.48 8.56 -20.30
CA ARG A 386 7.84 7.24 -20.79
C ARG A 386 6.77 6.61 -21.68
N LEU A 387 5.56 7.18 -21.72
CA LEU A 387 4.48 6.71 -22.58
C LEU A 387 4.66 7.17 -24.03
N LYS A 388 4.35 6.31 -25.01
CA LYS A 388 4.38 6.65 -26.45
C LYS A 388 3.07 7.23 -26.99
N TYR A 389 2.08 7.34 -26.14
CA TYR A 389 0.73 7.74 -26.50
C TYR A 389 0.24 8.78 -25.50
N LYS A 390 -0.74 9.56 -25.92
CA LYS A 390 -1.46 10.46 -25.03
C LYS A 390 -2.67 9.72 -24.43
N PRO A 391 -2.70 9.46 -23.11
CA PRO A 391 -3.88 8.91 -22.47
C PRO A 391 -5.07 9.83 -22.67
N THR A 392 -6.24 9.26 -22.97
CA THR A 392 -7.49 10.01 -23.08
C THR A 392 -8.69 9.13 -22.77
N CYS A 393 -9.69 9.70 -22.10
CA CYS A 393 -10.95 9.01 -21.83
C CYS A 393 -11.77 8.69 -23.07
N GLU A 394 -11.60 9.45 -24.17
CA GLU A 394 -12.33 9.21 -25.42
C GLU A 394 -12.07 7.81 -26.01
N ARG A 395 -10.92 7.21 -25.66
CA ARG A 395 -10.49 5.90 -26.14
C ARG A 395 -10.64 4.81 -25.06
N ARG A 396 -11.46 5.04 -24.03
CA ARG A 396 -11.73 4.10 -22.95
C ARG A 396 -13.22 3.82 -22.87
N GLU A 397 -13.57 2.56 -22.64
CA GLU A 397 -14.96 2.13 -22.47
C GLU A 397 -15.55 2.62 -21.15
N LEU A 398 -14.70 2.82 -20.14
CA LEU A 398 -15.05 3.37 -18.84
C LEU A 398 -14.09 4.51 -18.45
N CYS A 399 -14.65 5.58 -17.90
CA CYS A 399 -13.90 6.68 -17.29
C CYS A 399 -14.69 7.29 -16.13
N VAL A 400 -14.42 6.86 -14.90
CA VAL A 400 -15.08 7.38 -13.69
C VAL A 400 -14.19 8.41 -13.01
N PRO A 401 -14.63 9.68 -12.86
CA PRO A 401 -13.87 10.66 -12.11
C PRO A 401 -13.55 10.15 -10.70
N LEU A 402 -12.28 10.26 -10.29
CA LEU A 402 -11.85 9.74 -9.00
C LEU A 402 -12.55 10.44 -7.83
N SER A 403 -12.89 11.72 -7.96
CA SER A 403 -13.69 12.46 -6.98
C SER A 403 -15.05 11.79 -6.75
N HIS A 404 -15.74 11.37 -7.82
CA HIS A 404 -17.00 10.64 -7.73
C HIS A 404 -16.82 9.29 -7.05
N HIS A 405 -15.77 8.54 -7.41
CA HIS A 405 -15.51 7.23 -6.80
C HIS A 405 -15.16 7.34 -5.31
N VAL A 406 -14.34 8.32 -4.91
CA VAL A 406 -14.02 8.58 -3.51
C VAL A 406 -15.27 9.01 -2.72
N ASN A 407 -16.15 9.82 -3.32
CA ASN A 407 -17.44 10.18 -2.72
C ASN A 407 -18.39 8.96 -2.62
N PHE A 408 -18.38 8.07 -3.60
CA PHE A 408 -19.10 6.81 -3.51
C PHE A 408 -18.60 5.95 -2.33
N LEU A 409 -17.28 5.79 -2.20
CA LEU A 409 -16.67 5.03 -1.08
C LEU A 409 -16.98 5.65 0.29
N SER A 410 -17.20 6.96 0.39
CA SER A 410 -17.58 7.62 1.65
C SER A 410 -19.03 7.37 2.06
N HIS A 411 -19.89 6.95 1.14
CA HIS A 411 -21.29 6.63 1.41
C HIS A 411 -21.57 5.13 1.41
N PHE A 412 -20.73 4.34 0.73
CA PHE A 412 -20.89 2.90 0.64
C PHE A 412 -20.71 2.24 2.01
N GLU A 413 -21.72 1.48 2.44
CA GLU A 413 -21.83 0.97 3.81
C GLU A 413 -20.57 0.26 4.31
N HIS A 414 -19.92 -0.51 3.44
CA HIS A 414 -18.80 -1.37 3.80
C HIS A 414 -17.46 -0.62 3.83
N SER A 415 -17.36 0.54 3.16
CA SER A 415 -16.12 1.32 3.05
C SER A 415 -16.16 2.66 3.77
N ARG A 416 -17.34 3.21 4.07
CA ARG A 416 -17.51 4.58 4.63
C ARG A 416 -16.74 4.85 5.92
N HIS A 417 -16.51 3.82 6.72
CA HIS A 417 -15.79 3.91 8.00
C HIS A 417 -14.30 3.56 7.89
N LYS A 418 -13.83 3.18 6.69
CA LYS A 418 -12.47 2.70 6.47
C LYS A 418 -11.45 3.82 6.37
N CYS A 419 -11.83 5.01 5.93
CA CYS A 419 -10.91 6.11 5.73
C CYS A 419 -11.60 7.45 6.00
N ARG A 420 -10.81 8.52 6.19
CA ARG A 420 -11.33 9.87 6.48
C ARG A 420 -11.72 10.63 5.21
N TYR A 421 -12.64 10.06 4.43
CA TYR A 421 -13.05 10.64 3.14
C TYR A 421 -13.57 12.07 3.27
N HIS A 422 -14.44 12.32 4.25
CA HIS A 422 -15.08 13.63 4.43
C HIS A 422 -14.03 14.74 4.61
N ASN A 423 -12.96 14.50 5.36
CA ASN A 423 -11.92 15.50 5.58
C ASN A 423 -11.25 15.90 4.25
N VAL A 424 -10.92 14.90 3.43
CA VAL A 424 -10.25 15.11 2.15
C VAL A 424 -11.21 15.75 1.13
N LEU A 425 -12.43 15.25 1.00
CA LEU A 425 -13.43 15.79 0.08
C LEU A 425 -13.83 17.23 0.48
N ALA A 426 -14.01 17.50 1.78
CA ALA A 426 -14.37 18.84 2.29
C ALA A 426 -13.31 19.87 1.98
N GLN A 427 -12.05 19.51 2.22
CA GLN A 427 -10.90 20.39 2.00
C GLN A 427 -10.83 20.92 0.57
N TRP A 428 -11.31 20.14 -0.40
CA TRP A 428 -11.22 20.45 -1.82
C TRP A 428 -12.58 20.74 -2.48
N GLY A 429 -13.66 20.89 -1.71
CA GLY A 429 -14.98 21.29 -2.23
C GLY A 429 -15.78 20.18 -2.93
N HIS A 430 -15.46 18.90 -2.68
CA HIS A 430 -16.12 17.74 -3.30
C HIS A 430 -17.16 17.07 -2.38
N LEU A 431 -17.61 17.77 -1.33
CA LEU A 431 -18.66 17.28 -0.41
C LEU A 431 -20.09 17.39 -0.93
N ALA A 432 -20.29 18.02 -2.10
CA ALA A 432 -21.63 18.17 -2.66
C ALA A 432 -22.29 16.79 -2.82
N GLN A 433 -23.59 16.71 -2.54
CA GLN A 433 -24.44 15.59 -2.96
C GLN A 433 -24.12 15.28 -4.43
N LEU A 434 -24.16 14.01 -4.83
CA LEU A 434 -23.94 13.58 -6.22
C LEU A 434 -24.91 14.33 -7.15
N GLU A 435 -24.57 15.54 -7.56
CA GLU A 435 -25.36 16.33 -8.48
C GLU A 435 -25.24 15.62 -9.83
N GLN A 436 -26.39 15.15 -10.33
CA GLN A 436 -26.46 14.49 -11.62
C GLN A 436 -25.99 15.47 -12.71
N PRO A 437 -24.93 15.15 -13.47
CA PRO A 437 -24.48 16.02 -14.56
C PRO A 437 -25.63 16.23 -15.55
N ARG A 438 -25.94 17.48 -15.94
CA ARG A 438 -26.99 17.77 -16.94
C ARG A 438 -26.39 17.71 -18.34
N GLY A 439 -26.87 16.78 -19.17
CA GLY A 439 -26.57 16.73 -20.62
C GLY A 439 -26.15 15.34 -21.12
N TRP A 440 -26.87 14.86 -22.14
CA TRP A 440 -26.78 13.59 -22.90
C TRP A 440 -25.94 12.41 -22.36
N ASN A 441 -26.66 11.32 -22.03
CA ASN A 441 -26.25 9.91 -21.83
C ASN A 441 -25.16 9.53 -20.80
N TRP A 442 -24.49 10.49 -20.15
CA TRP A 442 -23.55 10.20 -19.04
C TRP A 442 -24.24 9.89 -17.71
N GLN A 443 -25.50 10.31 -17.54
CA GLN A 443 -26.28 10.15 -16.31
C GLN A 443 -26.53 8.69 -15.90
N ARG A 444 -26.43 7.73 -16.83
CA ARG A 444 -26.59 6.30 -16.54
C ARG A 444 -25.32 5.63 -16.02
N LEU A 445 -24.13 6.18 -16.25
CA LEU A 445 -22.85 5.53 -15.90
C LEU A 445 -22.36 5.87 -14.49
N TYR A 446 -22.78 7.01 -13.94
CA TYR A 446 -22.25 7.58 -12.70
C TYR A 446 -23.26 7.69 -11.56
N SER A 447 -24.43 7.08 -11.70
CA SER A 447 -25.33 6.96 -10.55
C SER A 447 -24.73 5.99 -9.53
N VAL A 448 -25.07 6.16 -8.25
CA VAL A 448 -24.67 5.21 -7.20
C VAL A 448 -25.14 3.81 -7.57
N GLU A 449 -26.35 3.70 -8.11
CA GLU A 449 -26.95 2.45 -8.54
C GLU A 449 -26.14 1.79 -9.66
N ARG A 450 -25.67 2.53 -10.68
CA ARG A 450 -24.82 1.95 -11.73
C ARG A 450 -23.43 1.59 -11.23
N SER A 451 -22.84 2.40 -10.35
CA SER A 451 -21.54 2.07 -9.75
C SER A 451 -21.64 0.79 -8.92
N LEU A 452 -22.71 0.63 -8.15
CA LEU A 452 -23.05 -0.61 -7.45
C LEU A 452 -23.25 -1.77 -8.44
N GLU A 453 -24.02 -1.58 -9.51
CA GLU A 453 -24.18 -2.61 -10.55
C GLU A 453 -22.85 -3.03 -11.19
N ILE A 454 -21.89 -2.14 -11.38
CA ILE A 454 -20.58 -2.53 -11.94
C ILE A 454 -19.77 -3.31 -10.89
N HIS A 455 -19.81 -2.88 -9.64
CA HIS A 455 -19.10 -3.52 -8.53
C HIS A 455 -19.69 -4.87 -8.09
N GLU A 456 -21.02 -5.03 -8.16
CA GLU A 456 -21.79 -6.23 -7.80
C GLU A 456 -22.07 -7.13 -9.02
N GLY A 457 -22.25 -6.54 -10.19
CA GLY A 457 -22.58 -7.16 -11.49
C GLY A 457 -21.42 -7.78 -12.22
N GLY A 458 -20.22 -7.24 -12.02
CA GLY A 458 -18.98 -7.79 -12.56
C GLY A 458 -18.56 -9.02 -11.75
N GLY A 459 -18.07 -10.05 -12.42
CA GLY A 459 -17.37 -11.15 -11.74
C GLY A 459 -16.15 -10.65 -10.92
N LEU A 460 -15.28 -11.57 -10.52
CA LEU A 460 -14.07 -11.28 -9.73
C LEU A 460 -12.99 -10.46 -10.49
N TRP A 461 -13.33 -9.61 -11.48
CA TRP A 461 -12.38 -8.94 -12.38
C TRP A 461 -12.68 -7.44 -12.51
N PRO A 462 -11.65 -6.57 -12.56
CA PRO A 462 -11.79 -5.16 -12.87
C PRO A 462 -12.40 -4.97 -14.26
N GLN A 463 -13.62 -4.46 -14.32
CA GLN A 463 -14.37 -4.31 -15.57
C GLN A 463 -14.01 -2.99 -16.25
N ASP A 464 -13.63 -3.03 -17.51
CA ASP A 464 -13.58 -1.90 -18.43
C ASP A 464 -14.71 -1.94 -19.48
N ASP A 465 -15.26 -3.12 -19.78
CA ASP A 465 -16.38 -3.32 -20.72
C ASP A 465 -17.76 -3.25 -20.04
N ILE A 466 -18.43 -2.12 -20.21
CA ILE A 466 -19.72 -1.82 -19.57
C ILE A 466 -20.89 -2.62 -20.18
N ASP A 467 -20.78 -3.01 -21.45
CA ASP A 467 -21.85 -3.68 -22.20
C ASP A 467 -21.97 -5.16 -21.82
N LYS A 468 -20.90 -5.75 -21.27
CA LYS A 468 -20.91 -7.12 -20.73
C LYS A 468 -21.50 -7.23 -19.32
N ILE A 469 -21.85 -6.12 -18.67
CA ILE A 469 -22.35 -6.10 -17.29
C ILE A 469 -23.86 -6.42 -17.30
N PRO A 470 -24.30 -7.56 -16.73
CA PRO A 470 -25.71 -7.93 -16.73
C PRO A 470 -26.54 -6.90 -15.96
N GLY A 471 -27.58 -6.34 -16.59
CA GLY A 471 -28.50 -5.43 -15.91
C GLY A 471 -29.29 -6.08 -14.74
N PRO A 472 -29.96 -5.27 -13.90
CA PRO A 472 -30.48 -5.64 -12.58
C PRO A 472 -31.44 -6.84 -12.54
N GLY A 473 -32.01 -7.23 -13.68
CA GLY A 473 -32.93 -8.38 -13.80
C GLY A 473 -32.26 -9.76 -13.88
N ARG A 474 -30.97 -9.87 -14.21
CA ARG A 474 -30.31 -11.19 -14.41
C ARG A 474 -29.63 -11.73 -13.15
N GLN A 475 -29.12 -10.88 -12.27
CA GLN A 475 -28.43 -11.32 -11.05
C GLN A 475 -29.35 -11.66 -9.89
N ARG A 476 -30.50 -10.97 -9.73
CA ARG A 476 -31.49 -11.32 -8.69
C ARG A 476 -31.97 -12.78 -8.78
N ARG A 477 -32.04 -13.34 -10.00
CA ARG A 477 -32.37 -14.76 -10.21
C ARG A 477 -31.24 -15.73 -9.86
N ARG A 478 -29.97 -15.30 -9.91
CA ARG A 478 -28.81 -16.14 -9.54
C ARG A 478 -28.57 -16.15 -8.04
N MET A 479 -28.59 -14.99 -7.37
CA MET A 479 -28.43 -14.93 -5.92
C MET A 479 -29.55 -15.68 -5.18
N GLN A 480 -30.82 -15.56 -5.63
CA GLN A 480 -31.93 -16.32 -5.02
C GLN A 480 -31.87 -17.84 -5.27
N GLN A 481 -31.11 -18.31 -6.27
CA GLN A 481 -30.91 -19.75 -6.50
C GLN A 481 -29.76 -20.31 -5.64
N ASP A 482 -28.75 -19.50 -5.32
CA ASP A 482 -27.59 -19.92 -4.50
C ASP A 482 -27.82 -19.76 -2.98
N GLU A 483 -28.89 -19.04 -2.55
CA GLU A 483 -29.31 -18.94 -1.14
C GLU A 483 -29.85 -20.27 -0.54
N GLY A 484 -29.94 -21.34 -1.34
CA GLY A 484 -30.26 -22.69 -0.85
C GLY A 484 -29.11 -23.48 -0.22
N GLY A 485 -27.89 -22.90 -0.14
CA GLY A 485 -26.69 -23.62 0.31
C GLY A 485 -25.75 -22.78 1.17
N GLY A 486 -26.17 -22.45 2.39
CA GLY A 486 -25.32 -21.76 3.36
C GLY A 486 -24.02 -22.52 3.68
N ARG A 487 -22.90 -22.02 3.17
CA ARG A 487 -21.57 -22.20 3.76
C ARG A 487 -20.59 -21.11 3.27
N TRP A 488 -20.75 -19.90 3.81
CA TRP A 488 -19.71 -18.88 3.72
C TRP A 488 -18.50 -19.34 4.55
N LEU A 489 -17.33 -19.44 3.91
CA LEU A 489 -16.07 -19.76 4.57
C LEU A 489 -15.66 -18.62 5.50
N ALA A 490 -16.16 -18.66 6.73
CA ALA A 490 -15.37 -18.27 7.88
C ALA A 490 -14.25 -19.31 8.04
N GLY A 491 -12.99 -18.94 7.77
CA GLY A 491 -11.91 -19.91 7.87
C GLY A 491 -10.54 -19.41 7.44
N HIS A 492 -9.91 -18.58 8.27
CA HIS A 492 -8.48 -18.71 8.58
C HIS A 492 -8.25 -18.37 10.05
N GLY A 493 -8.87 -19.18 10.92
CA GLY A 493 -8.36 -19.46 12.25
C GLY A 493 -7.44 -20.69 12.19
N SER A 494 -6.36 -20.64 12.96
CA SER A 494 -5.56 -21.78 13.43
C SER A 494 -5.29 -22.91 12.43
N ALA A 495 -4.11 -22.89 11.79
CA ALA A 495 -3.47 -24.12 11.33
C ALA A 495 -2.30 -24.42 12.28
N GLY A 496 -2.47 -25.48 13.07
CA GLY A 496 -1.52 -25.93 14.08
C GLY A 496 -0.29 -26.62 13.50
N THR A 497 0.76 -26.59 14.31
CA THR A 497 1.69 -27.68 14.60
C THR A 497 1.89 -28.72 13.49
N GLY A 498 2.77 -28.42 12.55
CA GLY A 498 3.17 -29.36 11.50
C GLY A 498 4.29 -28.83 10.61
N ALA A 499 5.33 -28.22 11.21
CA ALA A 499 6.48 -27.70 10.45
C ALA A 499 7.77 -27.61 11.29
N LEU A 500 8.00 -28.53 12.24
CA LEU A 500 9.18 -28.50 13.12
C LEU A 500 10.38 -29.34 12.65
N ASP A 501 10.33 -29.97 11.47
CA ASP A 501 11.44 -30.82 11.00
C ASP A 501 12.34 -30.16 9.93
N GLY A 502 12.05 -28.92 9.52
CA GLY A 502 12.81 -28.20 8.47
C GLY A 502 13.84 -27.17 8.96
N VAL A 503 13.87 -26.84 10.26
CA VAL A 503 14.64 -25.70 10.81
C VAL A 503 15.98 -26.12 11.46
N ARG A 504 16.27 -27.43 11.53
CA ARG A 504 17.47 -27.93 12.22
C ARG A 504 18.77 -27.95 11.40
N SER A 505 18.73 -27.72 10.09
CA SER A 505 19.92 -27.85 9.22
C SER A 505 20.63 -26.53 8.87
N TRP A 506 20.14 -25.38 9.34
CA TRP A 506 20.73 -24.07 9.01
C TRP A 506 21.52 -23.41 10.15
N LEU A 507 21.50 -23.99 11.35
CA LEU A 507 22.00 -23.32 12.55
C LEU A 507 23.50 -23.48 12.84
N GLY A 508 24.27 -24.33 12.15
CA GLY A 508 25.74 -24.28 12.20
C GLY A 508 26.40 -24.18 13.60
N TRP A 509 25.80 -24.80 14.63
CA TRP A 509 26.38 -24.82 15.98
C TRP A 509 27.52 -25.83 16.01
N SER A 510 28.75 -25.33 15.86
CA SER A 510 29.94 -26.11 16.19
C SER A 510 29.99 -26.38 17.69
N GLU A 511 30.11 -27.67 18.02
CA GLU A 511 30.31 -28.28 19.33
C GLU A 511 31.06 -27.39 20.34
N TRP A 512 30.38 -26.97 21.41
CA TRP A 512 31.04 -26.75 22.71
C TRP A 512 30.78 -27.99 23.56
N LYS A 513 31.80 -28.85 23.64
CA LYS A 513 31.84 -29.99 24.55
C LYS A 513 31.96 -29.50 25.98
N ARG A 514 31.10 -30.11 26.82
CA ARG A 514 31.18 -30.28 28.28
C ARG A 514 32.55 -30.03 28.90
N GLU A 515 32.60 -29.11 29.87
CA GLU A 515 33.00 -29.36 31.27
C GLU A 515 32.21 -28.44 32.21
#